data_AF-A0A968KKI9-F1
#
_entry.id   AF-A0A968KKI9-F1
#
_cell.length_a   1.000
_cell.length_b   1.000
_cell.length_c   1.000
_cell.angle_alpha   90.00
_cell.angle_beta   90.00
_cell.angle_gamma   90.00
#
_symmetry.space_group_name_H-M   'P 1'
#
loop_
_entity.id
_entity.type
_entity.pdbx_description
1 polymer ?
#
loop_
_entity_poly.entity_id
_entity_poly.type
_entity_poly.pdbx_seq_one_letter_code
_entity_poly.pdbx_strand_id
1 'polypeptide(L)'
;GVGLIFFFKRFMYFSPSGFVVAPQGRRTFSLLVCFFFLLLAGEFYIERFEMLMQGNGVVAGISFADDYGQLPVWNILTGLSLVGAILSLFNLFQEGFRKIVLAGVTVGIVYILGNFYPQILQKFVVDPNELVKETPYIEHTIASTNRAYGLDSVEVNVLTGAQSLTAQDIRENKATIENVRLWDQEPLLETLGQIQEIRTYYQFASVDNDRYSIDGKYQQTLLSPRELLSSSLPNRTWINEHLTFTHGYGVSLSPVNQVTPEGLPVLFIKDIPPQSEVDLQVKRPEIYFGELTNKHVFVNTDTEEFDYPKGEKNVYRNYEGKGGFPVSSFMRKVLLAARFKTLKVLFSEDIHNESRVLMYRNIVQRVRKIVPFLRLDNDPYLVISEGRLRWIFDTYTTSDRYPYSEVIPQFGNYIR
;
A
#
# COMPACT_ATOMS: atom_id res chain seq x y z
N GLY A 1 -39.16 -0.82 8.60
CA GLY A 1 -40.32 -1.45 7.92
C GLY A 1 -41.51 -1.65 8.83
N VAL A 2 -41.49 -2.67 9.71
CA VAL A 2 -42.66 -3.11 10.50
C VAL A 2 -43.12 -2.09 11.57
N GLY A 3 -42.19 -1.37 12.22
CA GLY A 3 -42.53 -0.33 13.21
C GLY A 3 -43.22 0.92 12.61
N LEU A 4 -42.84 1.29 11.38
CA LEU A 4 -43.52 2.35 10.61
C LEU A 4 -44.97 1.95 10.32
N ILE A 5 -45.20 0.74 9.80
CA ILE A 5 -46.55 0.25 9.47
C ILE A 5 -47.46 0.21 10.72
N PHE A 6 -46.94 -0.17 11.88
CA PHE A 6 -47.71 -0.20 13.13
C PHE A 6 -48.02 1.20 13.69
N PHE A 7 -47.08 2.14 13.56
CA PHE A 7 -47.27 3.55 13.91
C PHE A 7 -48.30 4.22 12.99
N PHE A 8 -48.24 3.94 11.68
CA PHE A 8 -49.19 4.47 10.71
C PHE A 8 -50.62 3.95 10.94
N LYS A 9 -50.79 2.66 11.27
CA LYS A 9 -52.11 2.04 11.50
C LYS A 9 -52.83 2.50 12.78
N ARG A 10 -52.09 2.86 13.84
CA ARG A 10 -52.68 3.16 15.15
C ARG A 10 -53.01 4.64 15.36
N PHE A 11 -52.39 5.53 14.60
CA PHE A 11 -52.47 6.97 14.85
C PHE A 11 -52.94 7.79 13.65
N MET A 12 -53.19 7.19 12.48
CA MET A 12 -53.67 7.91 11.29
C MET A 12 -54.92 7.24 10.72
N TYR A 13 -55.99 8.03 10.55
CA TYR A 13 -57.25 7.58 9.95
C TYR A 13 -57.81 8.63 8.99
N PHE A 14 -58.46 8.16 7.92
CA PHE A 14 -59.13 9.02 6.95
C PHE A 14 -60.52 9.41 7.46
N SER A 15 -60.74 10.69 7.70
CA SER A 15 -62.04 11.31 8.00
C SER A 15 -62.65 11.87 6.69
N PRO A 16 -63.99 12.04 6.60
CA PRO A 16 -64.63 12.76 5.49
C PRO A 16 -64.10 14.18 5.25
N SER A 17 -63.47 14.79 6.26
CA SER A 17 -62.82 16.12 6.20
C SER A 17 -61.31 16.09 5.91
N GLY A 18 -60.71 14.91 5.73
CA GLY A 18 -59.29 14.73 5.39
C GLY A 18 -58.52 13.78 6.32
N PHE A 19 -57.19 13.83 6.22
CA PHE A 19 -56.27 12.98 6.99
C PHE A 19 -56.11 13.47 8.43
N VAL A 20 -56.49 12.65 9.43
CA VAL A 20 -56.44 13.04 10.85
C VAL A 20 -55.44 12.16 11.60
N VAL A 21 -54.51 12.79 12.32
CA VAL A 21 -53.47 12.14 13.12
C VAL A 21 -53.77 12.36 14.61
N ALA A 22 -53.77 11.29 15.40
CA ALA A 22 -53.99 11.37 16.85
C ALA A 22 -52.91 12.22 17.56
N PRO A 23 -53.24 12.98 18.62
CA PRO A 23 -52.32 13.94 19.26
C PRO A 23 -51.00 13.35 19.75
N GLN A 24 -51.00 12.11 20.26
CA GLN A 24 -49.79 11.40 20.71
C GLN A 24 -48.88 10.99 19.53
N GLY A 25 -49.46 10.42 18.46
CA GLY A 25 -48.73 10.07 17.24
C GLY A 25 -48.17 11.29 16.52
N ARG A 26 -48.86 12.43 16.62
CA ARG A 26 -48.42 13.69 16.03
C ARG A 26 -47.14 14.26 16.67
N ARG A 27 -47.01 14.19 17.99
CA ARG A 27 -45.79 14.67 18.69
C ARG A 27 -44.58 13.83 18.32
N THR A 28 -44.71 12.50 18.37
CA THR A 28 -43.64 11.58 17.97
C THR A 28 -43.27 11.75 16.50
N PHE A 29 -44.25 11.93 15.61
CA PHE A 29 -43.99 12.19 14.20
C PHE A 29 -43.26 13.52 13.97
N SER A 30 -43.67 14.59 14.64
CA SER A 30 -43.02 15.91 14.50
C SER A 30 -41.58 15.90 15.02
N LEU A 31 -41.29 15.13 16.08
CA LEU A 31 -39.93 14.91 16.55
C LEU A 31 -39.09 14.11 15.55
N LEU A 32 -39.64 13.03 14.97
CA LEU A 32 -38.95 12.25 13.93
C LEU A 32 -38.64 13.09 12.70
N VAL A 33 -39.60 13.93 12.26
CA VAL A 33 -39.40 14.83 11.12
C VAL A 33 -38.38 15.93 11.45
N CYS A 34 -38.40 16.46 12.67
CA CYS A 34 -37.37 17.40 13.13
C CYS A 34 -35.97 16.78 13.06
N PHE A 35 -35.82 15.56 13.58
CA PHE A 35 -34.56 14.84 13.54
C PHE A 35 -34.12 14.53 12.10
N PHE A 36 -35.05 14.15 11.23
CA PHE A 36 -34.78 13.95 9.80
C PHE A 36 -34.26 15.23 9.13
N PHE A 37 -34.88 16.38 9.35
CA PHE A 37 -34.38 17.66 8.82
C PHE A 37 -33.02 18.07 9.38
N LEU A 38 -32.71 17.72 10.64
CA LEU A 38 -31.37 17.94 11.20
C LEU A 38 -30.33 17.03 10.54
N LEU A 39 -30.65 15.77 10.25
CA LEU A 39 -29.78 14.89 9.49
C LEU A 39 -29.54 15.41 8.08
N LEU A 40 -30.59 15.87 7.37
CA LEU A 40 -30.45 16.50 6.06
C LEU A 40 -29.57 17.76 6.11
N ALA A 41 -29.75 18.62 7.12
CA ALA A 41 -28.89 19.78 7.29
C ALA A 41 -27.43 19.37 7.51
N GLY A 42 -27.17 18.31 8.28
CA GLY A 42 -25.84 17.74 8.47
C GLY A 42 -25.24 17.18 7.20
N GLU A 43 -26.02 16.42 6.41
CA GLU A 43 -25.62 15.87 5.12
C GLU A 43 -25.24 16.98 4.13
N PHE A 44 -26.13 17.95 3.89
CA PHE A 44 -25.85 19.08 2.99
C PHE A 44 -24.67 19.95 3.44
N TYR A 45 -24.40 20.03 4.74
CA TYR A 45 -23.23 20.72 5.26
C TYR A 45 -21.93 19.97 4.95
N ILE A 46 -21.94 18.63 5.09
CA ILE A 46 -20.77 17.78 4.84
C ILE A 46 -20.45 17.68 3.34
N GLU A 47 -21.48 17.57 2.50
CA GLU A 47 -21.35 17.51 1.02
C GLU A 47 -20.47 18.63 0.44
N ARG A 48 -20.50 19.81 1.05
CA ARG A 48 -19.66 20.96 0.66
C ARG A 48 -18.16 20.65 0.72
N PHE A 49 -17.74 19.82 1.67
CA PHE A 49 -16.33 19.42 1.81
C PHE A 49 -15.99 18.25 0.88
N GLU A 50 -16.98 17.43 0.53
CA GLU A 50 -16.79 16.33 -0.41
C GLU A 50 -16.48 16.83 -1.81
N MET A 51 -17.07 17.96 -2.20
CA MET A 51 -16.78 18.65 -3.46
C MET A 51 -15.29 19.03 -3.64
N LEU A 52 -14.52 19.15 -2.56
CA LEU A 52 -13.09 19.43 -2.65
C LEU A 52 -12.29 18.23 -3.18
N MET A 53 -12.86 17.03 -3.13
CA MET A 53 -12.24 15.78 -3.57
C MET A 53 -12.82 15.27 -4.90
N GLN A 54 -13.94 15.84 -5.35
CA GLN A 54 -14.57 15.53 -6.63
C GLN A 54 -14.05 16.48 -7.71
N GLY A 55 -14.01 16.05 -8.96
CA GLY A 55 -13.52 16.87 -10.07
C GLY A 55 -14.27 16.59 -11.37
N ASN A 56 -14.13 17.50 -12.34
CA ASN A 56 -14.78 17.41 -13.65
C ASN A 56 -13.82 16.97 -14.77
N GLY A 57 -12.62 16.48 -14.41
CA GLY A 57 -11.58 16.00 -15.32
C GLY A 57 -10.61 17.08 -15.83
N VAL A 58 -10.97 18.37 -15.71
CA VAL A 58 -10.07 19.52 -15.98
C VAL A 58 -9.57 20.13 -14.67
N VAL A 59 -10.44 20.20 -13.67
CA VAL A 59 -10.14 20.68 -12.32
C VAL A 59 -10.41 19.55 -11.33
N ALA A 60 -9.44 19.29 -10.46
CA ALA A 60 -9.67 18.47 -9.27
C ALA A 60 -10.14 19.39 -8.14
N GLY A 61 -11.32 19.14 -7.61
CA GLY A 61 -12.01 19.98 -6.63
C GLY A 61 -13.09 20.87 -7.27
N ILE A 62 -13.40 21.95 -6.57
CA ILE A 62 -14.44 22.92 -6.94
C ILE A 62 -14.04 23.68 -8.21
N SER A 63 -14.88 23.61 -9.25
CA SER A 63 -14.80 24.42 -10.47
C SER A 63 -15.54 25.77 -10.36
N PHE A 64 -15.49 26.61 -11.39
CA PHE A 64 -16.26 27.86 -11.40
C PHE A 64 -17.77 27.62 -11.26
N ALA A 65 -18.31 26.62 -11.97
CA ALA A 65 -19.73 26.28 -11.91
C ALA A 65 -20.14 25.76 -10.51
N ASP A 66 -19.22 25.11 -9.81
CA ASP A 66 -19.44 24.59 -8.46
C ASP A 66 -19.42 25.72 -7.41
N ASP A 67 -18.46 26.63 -7.49
CA ASP A 67 -18.33 27.75 -6.54
C ASP A 67 -19.52 28.71 -6.62
N TYR A 68 -19.95 29.07 -7.83
CA TYR A 68 -21.08 30.00 -8.02
C TYR A 68 -22.44 29.31 -8.13
N GLY A 69 -22.46 27.98 -8.30
CA GLY A 69 -23.69 27.20 -8.48
C GLY A 69 -23.98 26.28 -7.31
N GLN A 70 -23.19 25.22 -7.20
CA GLN A 70 -23.49 24.09 -6.31
C GLN A 70 -23.25 24.41 -4.84
N LEU A 71 -22.18 25.15 -4.51
CA LEU A 71 -21.86 25.55 -3.14
C LEU A 71 -22.96 26.46 -2.52
N PRO A 72 -23.47 27.51 -3.21
CA PRO A 72 -24.63 28.27 -2.75
C PRO A 72 -25.88 27.42 -2.56
N VAL A 73 -26.13 26.46 -3.46
CA VAL A 73 -27.27 25.53 -3.36
C VAL A 73 -27.18 24.72 -2.06
N TRP A 74 -26.03 24.13 -1.75
CA TRP A 74 -25.83 23.38 -0.50
C TRP A 74 -26.00 24.26 0.74
N ASN A 75 -25.52 25.51 0.71
CA ASN A 75 -25.74 26.47 1.79
C ASN A 75 -27.22 26.79 2.00
N ILE A 76 -27.96 27.02 0.93
CA ILE A 76 -29.41 27.30 0.98
C ILE A 76 -30.15 26.07 1.50
N LEU A 77 -29.84 24.86 1.01
CA LEU A 77 -30.46 23.62 1.45
C LEU A 77 -30.19 23.32 2.93
N THR A 78 -28.98 23.60 3.41
CA THR A 78 -28.63 23.51 4.84
C THR A 78 -29.54 24.45 5.65
N GLY A 79 -29.64 25.73 5.26
CA GLY A 79 -30.49 26.71 5.94
C GLY A 79 -31.97 26.35 5.91
N LEU A 80 -32.49 25.94 4.75
CA LEU A 80 -33.88 25.51 4.59
C LEU A 80 -34.21 24.28 5.43
N SER A 81 -33.27 23.33 5.52
CA SER A 81 -33.42 22.13 6.36
C SER A 81 -33.44 22.49 7.84
N LEU A 82 -32.59 23.42 8.30
CA LEU A 82 -32.63 23.93 9.67
C LEU A 82 -33.96 24.65 9.98
N VAL A 83 -34.45 25.48 9.05
CA VAL A 83 -35.78 26.11 9.19
C VAL A 83 -36.89 25.05 9.23
N GLY A 84 -36.79 24.00 8.40
CA GLY A 84 -37.70 22.86 8.42
C GLY A 84 -37.71 22.13 9.76
N ALA A 85 -36.54 21.91 10.37
CA ALA A 85 -36.40 21.33 11.70
C ALA A 85 -37.08 22.22 12.76
N ILE A 86 -36.82 23.53 12.73
CA ILE A 86 -37.42 24.51 13.65
C ILE A 86 -38.96 24.53 13.50
N LEU A 87 -39.48 24.57 12.27
CA LEU A 87 -40.92 24.53 12.00
C LEU A 87 -41.57 23.21 12.45
N SER A 88 -40.84 22.09 12.34
CA SER A 88 -41.28 20.79 12.86
C SER A 88 -41.35 20.79 14.38
N LEU A 89 -40.41 21.45 15.06
CA LEU A 89 -40.41 21.62 16.51
C LEU A 89 -41.56 22.53 16.97
N PHE A 90 -41.82 23.65 16.29
CA PHE A 90 -42.96 24.53 16.59
C PHE A 90 -44.33 23.85 16.35
N ASN A 91 -44.38 22.84 15.48
CA ASN A 91 -45.58 22.02 15.25
C ASN A 91 -46.03 21.23 16.50
N LEU A 92 -45.16 21.08 17.50
CA LEU A 92 -45.52 20.49 18.79
C LEU A 92 -46.57 21.33 19.55
N PHE A 93 -46.64 22.63 19.26
CA PHE A 93 -47.48 23.59 19.99
C PHE A 93 -48.67 24.16 19.17
N GLN A 94 -48.67 24.04 17.83
CA GLN A 94 -49.73 24.59 16.95
C GLN A 94 -50.33 23.51 16.06
N GLU A 95 -51.62 23.58 15.71
CA GLU A 95 -52.29 22.60 14.85
C GLU A 95 -52.03 22.77 13.33
N GLY A 96 -51.54 21.72 12.65
CA GLY A 96 -51.44 21.62 11.19
C GLY A 96 -50.08 21.13 10.64
N PHE A 97 -50.09 20.09 9.80
CA PHE A 97 -48.89 19.57 9.11
C PHE A 97 -48.45 20.40 7.89
N ARG A 98 -49.26 21.37 7.47
CA ARG A 98 -49.04 22.16 6.23
C ARG A 98 -47.65 22.82 6.19
N LYS A 99 -47.17 23.37 7.31
CA LYS A 99 -45.85 24.03 7.38
C LYS A 99 -44.68 23.05 7.18
N ILE A 100 -44.80 21.84 7.73
CA ILE A 100 -43.78 20.78 7.58
C ILE A 100 -43.77 20.27 6.14
N VAL A 101 -44.95 20.00 5.57
CA VAL A 101 -45.08 19.56 4.18
C VAL A 101 -44.53 20.63 3.23
N LEU A 102 -44.86 21.90 3.47
CA LEU A 102 -44.32 23.01 2.68
C LEU A 102 -42.80 23.07 2.77
N ALA A 103 -42.21 22.99 3.97
CA ALA A 103 -40.75 22.99 4.14
C ALA A 103 -40.09 21.81 3.40
N GLY A 104 -40.65 20.61 3.49
CA GLY A 104 -40.14 19.44 2.77
C GLY A 104 -40.24 19.57 1.25
N VAL A 105 -41.37 20.09 0.75
CA VAL A 105 -41.56 20.37 -0.68
C VAL A 105 -40.59 21.44 -1.16
N THR A 106 -40.37 22.51 -0.39
CA THR A 106 -39.41 23.57 -0.74
C THR A 106 -37.98 23.01 -0.80
N VAL A 107 -37.55 22.22 0.19
CA VAL A 107 -36.24 21.56 0.17
C VAL A 107 -36.11 20.65 -1.06
N GLY A 108 -37.14 19.84 -1.35
CA GLY A 108 -37.14 18.96 -2.52
C GLY A 108 -37.06 19.70 -3.85
N ILE A 109 -37.82 20.80 -4.01
CA ILE A 109 -37.77 21.63 -5.22
C ILE A 109 -36.40 22.29 -5.38
N VAL A 110 -35.86 22.88 -4.31
CA VAL A 110 -34.54 23.52 -4.35
C VAL A 110 -33.44 22.50 -4.63
N TYR A 111 -33.54 21.29 -4.09
CA TYR A 111 -32.60 20.20 -4.38
C TYR A 111 -32.64 19.80 -5.86
N ILE A 112 -33.83 19.64 -6.43
CA ILE A 112 -33.98 19.30 -7.85
C ILE A 112 -33.42 20.43 -8.73
N LEU A 113 -33.85 21.67 -8.50
CA LEU A 113 -33.39 22.83 -9.29
C LEU A 113 -31.89 23.09 -9.12
N GLY A 114 -31.39 22.91 -7.90
CA GLY A 114 -30.00 23.11 -7.53
C GLY A 114 -29.04 22.12 -8.20
N ASN A 115 -29.50 20.94 -8.59
CA ASN A 115 -28.71 20.00 -9.39
C ASN A 115 -28.60 20.42 -10.86
N PHE A 116 -29.56 21.18 -11.40
CA PHE A 116 -29.52 21.67 -12.79
C PHE A 116 -28.77 23.00 -12.93
N TYR A 117 -28.75 23.83 -11.88
CA TYR A 117 -28.16 25.16 -11.94
C TYR A 117 -26.66 25.19 -12.30
N PRO A 118 -25.79 24.32 -11.73
CA PRO A 118 -24.38 24.24 -12.11
C PRO A 118 -24.20 23.88 -13.59
N GLN A 119 -25.03 23.00 -14.14
CA GLN A 119 -24.96 22.61 -15.55
C GLN A 119 -25.29 23.78 -16.49
N ILE A 120 -26.21 24.65 -16.08
CA ILE A 120 -26.54 25.88 -16.82
C ILE A 120 -25.35 26.85 -16.76
N LEU A 121 -24.76 27.05 -15.57
CA LEU A 121 -23.57 27.89 -15.43
C LEU A 121 -22.41 27.36 -16.27
N GLN A 122 -22.16 26.05 -16.22
CA GLN A 122 -21.13 25.40 -17.03
C GLN A 122 -21.36 25.71 -18.53
N LYS A 123 -22.54 25.36 -19.05
CA LYS A 123 -22.83 25.47 -20.48
C LYS A 123 -22.88 26.89 -21.03
N PHE A 124 -23.37 27.85 -20.26
CA PHE A 124 -23.63 29.21 -20.75
C PHE A 124 -22.63 30.26 -20.27
N VAL A 125 -21.88 29.99 -19.19
CA VAL A 125 -20.92 30.94 -18.62
C VAL A 125 -19.49 30.42 -18.70
N VAL A 126 -19.26 29.15 -18.36
CA VAL A 126 -17.91 28.55 -18.35
C VAL A 126 -17.49 28.17 -19.74
N ASP A 127 -18.19 27.26 -20.43
CA ASP A 127 -17.79 26.72 -21.73
C ASP A 127 -17.43 27.81 -22.78
N PRO A 128 -18.13 28.95 -22.88
CA PRO A 128 -17.75 30.01 -23.81
C PRO A 128 -16.43 30.73 -23.49
N ASN A 129 -16.02 30.75 -22.22
CA ASN A 129 -14.83 31.45 -21.71
C ASN A 129 -14.06 30.61 -20.69
N GLU A 130 -13.91 29.31 -20.97
CA GLU A 130 -13.48 28.30 -19.99
C GLU A 130 -12.11 28.64 -19.40
N LEU A 131 -11.14 29.01 -20.26
CA LEU A 131 -9.80 29.37 -19.84
C LEU A 131 -9.81 30.45 -18.74
N VAL A 132 -10.51 31.57 -18.96
CA VAL A 132 -10.50 32.69 -18.01
C VAL A 132 -11.24 32.32 -16.71
N LYS A 133 -12.33 31.54 -16.82
CA LYS A 133 -13.17 31.18 -15.67
C LYS A 133 -12.55 30.09 -14.80
N GLU A 134 -11.87 29.12 -15.41
CA GLU A 134 -11.29 27.98 -14.71
C GLU A 134 -9.83 28.18 -14.30
N THR A 135 -9.09 29.14 -14.90
CA THR A 135 -7.68 29.44 -14.54
C THR A 135 -7.42 29.45 -13.01
N PRO A 136 -8.16 30.21 -12.17
CA PRO A 136 -7.86 30.25 -10.74
C PRO A 136 -8.05 28.88 -10.04
N TYR A 137 -9.02 28.08 -10.49
CA TYR A 137 -9.27 26.76 -9.92
C TYR A 137 -8.20 25.75 -10.39
N ILE A 138 -7.78 25.84 -11.65
CA ILE A 138 -6.66 25.06 -12.18
C ILE A 138 -5.37 25.38 -11.40
N GLU A 139 -5.10 26.65 -11.09
CA GLU A 139 -3.95 27.04 -10.26
C GLU A 139 -4.02 26.41 -8.85
N HIS A 140 -5.20 26.35 -8.23
CA HIS A 140 -5.41 25.66 -6.96
C HIS A 140 -5.19 24.15 -7.07
N THR A 141 -5.66 23.54 -8.16
CA THR A 141 -5.44 22.12 -8.46
C THR A 141 -3.95 21.82 -8.60
N ILE A 142 -3.22 22.58 -9.41
CA ILE A 142 -1.78 22.40 -9.63
C ILE A 142 -1.02 22.58 -8.31
N ALA A 143 -1.30 23.64 -7.55
CA ALA A 143 -0.62 23.90 -6.29
C ALA A 143 -0.88 22.80 -5.25
N SER A 144 -2.11 22.31 -5.16
CA SER A 144 -2.50 21.27 -4.19
C SER A 144 -1.99 19.90 -4.59
N THR A 145 -2.03 19.57 -5.89
CA THR A 145 -1.42 18.37 -6.46
C THR A 145 0.09 18.37 -6.16
N ASN A 146 0.80 19.46 -6.47
CA ASN A 146 2.23 19.53 -6.21
C ASN A 146 2.56 19.30 -4.72
N ARG A 147 1.79 19.88 -3.80
CA ARG A 147 1.98 19.61 -2.35
C ARG A 147 1.63 18.17 -1.96
N ALA A 148 0.55 17.61 -2.52
CA ALA A 148 0.07 16.28 -2.16
C ALA A 148 1.04 15.17 -2.59
N TYR A 149 1.81 15.41 -3.65
CA TYR A 149 2.84 14.50 -4.16
C TYR A 149 4.27 14.93 -3.78
N GLY A 150 4.44 15.98 -2.96
CA GLY A 150 5.76 16.48 -2.55
C GLY A 150 6.61 17.08 -3.68
N LEU A 151 5.96 17.51 -4.76
CA LEU A 151 6.58 18.13 -5.94
C LEU A 151 6.83 19.63 -5.77
N ASP A 152 6.36 20.25 -4.69
CA ASP A 152 6.59 21.67 -4.39
C ASP A 152 7.99 21.95 -3.81
N SER A 153 8.70 20.91 -3.37
CA SER A 153 10.06 21.01 -2.81
C SER A 153 11.15 20.35 -3.67
N VAL A 154 10.89 20.11 -4.96
CA VAL A 154 11.86 19.44 -5.85
C VAL A 154 12.89 20.41 -6.41
N GLU A 155 14.14 19.96 -6.44
CA GLU A 155 15.22 20.69 -7.12
C GLU A 155 15.28 20.27 -8.58
N VAL A 156 14.96 21.19 -9.48
CA VAL A 156 14.96 20.93 -10.93
C VAL A 156 16.35 21.24 -11.50
N ASN A 157 17.08 20.18 -11.85
CA ASN A 157 18.38 20.27 -12.51
C ASN A 157 18.23 20.01 -14.02
N VAL A 158 18.36 21.06 -14.83
CA VAL A 158 18.31 20.92 -16.30
C VAL A 158 19.66 20.46 -16.81
N LEU A 159 19.72 19.23 -17.33
CA LEU A 159 20.94 18.68 -17.92
C LEU A 159 21.06 19.15 -19.38
N THR A 160 21.90 20.15 -19.64
CA THR A 160 22.28 20.55 -21.00
C THR A 160 23.42 19.66 -21.48
N GLY A 161 23.13 18.60 -22.25
CA GLY A 161 24.11 17.61 -22.75
C GLY A 161 25.12 18.13 -23.79
N ALA A 162 25.39 19.44 -23.82
CA ALA A 162 26.19 20.11 -24.84
C ALA A 162 27.58 20.57 -24.34
N GLN A 163 27.95 20.30 -23.08
CA GLN A 163 29.28 20.66 -22.58
C GLN A 163 30.32 19.63 -23.02
N SER A 164 31.37 20.10 -23.69
CA SER A 164 32.53 19.27 -24.03
C SER A 164 33.30 18.91 -22.77
N LEU A 165 33.43 17.61 -22.49
CA LEU A 165 34.21 17.09 -21.36
C LEU A 165 35.70 17.47 -21.48
N THR A 166 36.25 18.11 -20.46
CA THR A 166 37.68 18.35 -20.31
C THR A 166 38.33 17.29 -19.43
N ALA A 167 39.65 17.16 -19.52
CA ALA A 167 40.40 16.27 -18.63
C ALA A 167 40.32 16.71 -17.16
N GLN A 168 40.03 17.99 -16.88
CA GLN A 168 39.83 18.48 -15.52
C GLN A 168 38.49 17.99 -14.95
N ASP A 169 37.42 18.02 -15.74
CA ASP A 169 36.09 17.55 -15.31
C ASP A 169 36.13 16.08 -14.89
N ILE A 170 36.88 15.25 -15.63
CA ILE A 170 37.08 13.82 -15.31
C ILE A 170 37.82 13.66 -13.97
N ARG A 171 38.84 14.49 -13.70
CA ARG A 171 39.60 14.43 -12.44
C ARG A 171 38.77 14.87 -11.24
N GLU A 172 37.94 15.90 -11.40
CA GLU A 172 37.05 16.40 -10.35
C GLU A 172 35.90 15.44 -10.05
N ASN A 173 35.43 14.71 -11.05
CA ASN A 173 34.34 13.74 -10.93
C ASN A 173 34.81 12.28 -10.86
N LYS A 174 35.99 12.05 -10.28
CA LYS A 174 36.61 10.72 -10.22
C LYS A 174 35.68 9.65 -9.62
N ALA A 175 34.93 9.98 -8.56
CA ALA A 175 33.98 9.06 -7.95
C ALA A 175 32.87 8.61 -8.91
N THR A 176 32.39 9.50 -9.79
CA THR A 176 31.40 9.17 -10.82
C THR A 176 32.01 8.25 -11.86
N ILE A 177 33.21 8.56 -12.35
CA ILE A 177 33.92 7.76 -13.36
C ILE A 177 34.22 6.35 -12.83
N GLU A 178 34.63 6.23 -11.57
CA GLU A 178 34.89 4.97 -10.89
C GLU A 178 33.62 4.18 -10.54
N ASN A 179 32.43 4.70 -10.85
CA ASN A 179 31.14 4.05 -10.60
C ASN A 179 30.22 4.02 -11.84
N VAL A 180 30.76 4.28 -13.03
CA VAL A 180 30.01 4.14 -14.29
C VAL A 180 29.62 2.68 -14.44
N ARG A 181 28.30 2.43 -14.46
CA ARG A 181 27.73 1.09 -14.54
C ARG A 181 27.96 0.50 -15.94
N LEU A 182 28.63 -0.65 -15.98
CA LEU A 182 28.81 -1.48 -17.17
C LEU A 182 27.81 -2.64 -17.22
N TRP A 183 27.33 -3.08 -16.05
CA TRP A 183 26.40 -4.21 -15.91
C TRP A 183 24.95 -3.75 -15.77
N ASP A 184 24.05 -4.40 -16.51
CA ASP A 184 22.61 -4.32 -16.27
C ASP A 184 22.17 -5.48 -15.34
N GLN A 185 21.02 -5.33 -14.68
CA GLN A 185 20.48 -6.29 -13.71
C GLN A 185 20.12 -7.61 -14.37
N GLU A 186 19.42 -7.59 -15.51
CA GLU A 186 18.92 -8.82 -16.17
C GLU A 186 20.07 -9.72 -16.68
N PRO A 187 21.07 -9.22 -17.44
CA PRO A 187 22.18 -10.07 -17.91
C PRO A 187 23.07 -10.57 -16.77
N LEU A 188 23.24 -9.77 -15.72
CA LEU A 188 23.99 -10.19 -14.54
C LEU A 188 23.27 -11.31 -13.81
N LEU A 189 21.94 -11.22 -13.67
CA LEU A 189 21.12 -12.26 -13.05
C LEU A 189 21.27 -13.61 -13.77
N GLU A 190 21.18 -13.62 -15.10
CA GLU A 190 21.38 -14.83 -15.91
C GLU A 190 22.79 -15.42 -15.72
N THR A 191 23.80 -14.55 -15.71
CA THR A 191 25.19 -14.98 -15.52
C THR A 191 25.39 -15.57 -14.13
N LEU A 192 24.89 -14.93 -13.07
CA LEU A 192 24.93 -15.45 -11.69
C LEU A 192 24.21 -16.80 -11.59
N GLY A 193 23.07 -16.96 -12.28
CA GLY A 193 22.37 -18.23 -12.44
C GLY A 193 23.30 -19.36 -12.90
N GLN A 194 24.13 -19.09 -13.90
CA GLN A 194 25.03 -20.08 -14.49
C GLN A 194 26.26 -20.37 -13.62
N ILE A 195 26.90 -19.32 -13.07
CA ILE A 195 28.21 -19.47 -12.42
C ILE A 195 28.15 -19.56 -10.89
N GLN A 196 27.03 -19.22 -10.25
CA GLN A 196 26.93 -19.05 -8.79
C GLN A 196 25.74 -19.73 -8.12
N GLU A 197 24.80 -20.37 -8.86
CA GLU A 197 23.74 -21.18 -8.23
C GLU A 197 24.33 -22.42 -7.54
N ILE A 198 25.30 -23.08 -8.18
CA ILE A 198 26.03 -24.27 -7.71
C ILE A 198 25.15 -25.53 -7.54
N ARG A 199 23.87 -25.38 -7.20
CA ARG A 199 22.86 -26.42 -7.01
C ARG A 199 21.50 -25.91 -7.50
N THR A 200 20.71 -26.80 -8.09
CA THR A 200 19.41 -26.48 -8.73
C THR A 200 18.32 -25.98 -7.78
N TYR A 201 18.47 -26.19 -6.46
CA TYR A 201 17.53 -25.70 -5.46
C TYR A 201 17.89 -24.32 -4.92
N TYR A 202 19.05 -23.78 -5.30
CA TYR A 202 19.40 -22.40 -5.06
C TYR A 202 19.15 -21.58 -6.32
N GLN A 203 18.61 -20.38 -6.14
CA GLN A 203 18.27 -19.49 -7.23
C GLN A 203 18.46 -18.04 -6.80
N PHE A 204 18.85 -17.19 -7.74
CA PHE A 204 18.84 -15.74 -7.62
C PHE A 204 17.50 -15.21 -8.17
N ALA A 205 16.78 -14.42 -7.38
CA ALA A 205 15.47 -13.91 -7.76
C ALA A 205 15.55 -12.59 -8.54
N SER A 206 16.44 -11.71 -8.09
CA SER A 206 16.58 -10.31 -8.49
C SER A 206 18.03 -9.87 -8.28
N VAL A 207 18.43 -8.78 -8.94
CA VAL A 207 19.73 -8.14 -8.72
C VAL A 207 19.49 -6.69 -8.35
N ASP A 208 19.93 -6.30 -7.16
CA ASP A 208 19.72 -4.97 -6.61
C ASP A 208 20.95 -4.09 -6.74
N ASN A 209 20.73 -2.78 -6.85
CA ASN A 209 21.79 -1.80 -6.77
C ASN A 209 22.02 -1.37 -5.32
N ASP A 210 23.27 -1.37 -4.89
CA ASP A 210 23.65 -0.91 -3.56
C ASP A 210 24.98 -0.14 -3.60
N ARG A 211 25.36 0.48 -2.48
CA ARG A 211 26.60 1.24 -2.37
C ARG A 211 27.30 0.95 -1.04
N TYR A 212 28.56 0.57 -1.13
CA TYR A 212 29.41 0.25 0.01
C TYR A 212 30.69 1.08 0.00
N SER A 213 31.25 1.32 1.18
CA SER A 213 32.63 1.78 1.30
C SER A 213 33.53 0.56 1.37
N ILE A 214 34.19 0.25 0.25
CA ILE A 214 35.06 -0.93 0.09
C ILE A 214 36.51 -0.45 -0.02
N ASP A 215 37.38 -0.92 0.86
CA ASP A 215 38.79 -0.51 0.96
C ASP A 215 38.96 1.03 1.04
N GLY A 216 38.05 1.69 1.76
CA GLY A 216 38.00 3.15 1.90
C GLY A 216 37.51 3.91 0.66
N LYS A 217 37.02 3.22 -0.37
CA LYS A 217 36.44 3.82 -1.58
C LYS A 217 34.95 3.59 -1.65
N TYR A 218 34.20 4.64 -1.98
CA TYR A 218 32.77 4.52 -2.19
C TYR A 218 32.48 3.89 -3.55
N GLN A 219 31.96 2.67 -3.54
CA GLN A 219 31.71 1.87 -4.73
C GLN A 219 30.24 1.45 -4.81
N GLN A 220 29.70 1.55 -6.02
CA GLN A 220 28.41 1.03 -6.37
C GLN A 220 28.56 -0.45 -6.77
N THR A 221 27.66 -1.27 -6.25
CA THR A 221 27.67 -2.72 -6.42
C THR A 221 26.30 -3.20 -6.87
N LEU A 222 26.31 -4.36 -7.52
CA LEU A 222 25.14 -5.17 -7.79
C LEU A 222 25.17 -6.36 -6.84
N LEU A 223 24.05 -6.59 -6.16
CA LEU A 223 23.91 -7.60 -5.12
C LEU A 223 22.75 -8.53 -5.48
N SER A 224 22.90 -9.83 -5.22
CA SER A 224 21.81 -10.79 -5.39
C SER A 224 21.82 -11.87 -4.30
N PRO A 225 20.73 -12.03 -3.54
CA PRO A 225 20.61 -13.09 -2.54
C PRO A 225 20.44 -14.46 -3.20
N ARG A 226 21.15 -15.45 -2.67
CA ARG A 226 20.98 -16.85 -3.09
C ARG A 226 19.88 -17.49 -2.25
N GLU A 227 18.67 -17.55 -2.80
CA GLU A 227 17.50 -18.07 -2.12
C GLU A 227 17.23 -19.55 -2.41
N LEU A 228 16.50 -20.20 -1.50
CA LEU A 228 16.09 -21.58 -1.66
C LEU A 228 14.74 -21.67 -2.39
N LEU A 229 14.73 -22.37 -3.51
CA LEU A 229 13.52 -22.74 -4.23
C LEU A 229 13.13 -24.20 -3.95
N SER A 230 12.23 -24.41 -2.99
CA SER A 230 11.83 -25.76 -2.56
C SER A 230 11.22 -26.63 -3.67
N SER A 231 10.67 -26.04 -4.73
CA SER A 231 10.11 -26.80 -5.86
C SER A 231 11.17 -27.47 -6.74
N SER A 232 12.42 -27.01 -6.67
CA SER A 232 13.56 -27.52 -7.44
C SER A 232 14.43 -28.51 -6.66
N LEU A 233 13.97 -28.93 -5.48
CA LEU A 233 14.61 -30.01 -4.71
C LEU A 233 14.51 -31.35 -5.48
N PRO A 234 15.61 -32.12 -5.62
CA PRO A 234 15.59 -33.41 -6.31
C PRO A 234 14.63 -34.43 -5.71
N ASN A 235 14.51 -34.44 -4.37
CA ASN A 235 13.57 -35.30 -3.64
C ASN A 235 12.69 -34.46 -2.72
N ARG A 236 11.40 -34.32 -3.10
CA ARG A 236 10.43 -33.42 -2.47
C ARG A 236 9.58 -34.12 -1.42
N THR A 237 10.24 -34.70 -0.41
CA THR A 237 9.54 -35.22 0.77
C THR A 237 9.09 -34.07 1.67
N TRP A 238 8.09 -34.32 2.53
CA TRP A 238 7.65 -33.33 3.51
C TRP A 238 8.78 -32.96 4.49
N ILE A 239 9.61 -33.94 4.89
CA ILE A 239 10.78 -33.71 5.74
C ILE A 239 11.77 -32.77 5.03
N ASN A 240 12.08 -33.03 3.75
CA ASN A 240 13.00 -32.18 3.00
C ASN A 240 12.47 -30.76 2.80
N GLU A 241 11.19 -30.61 2.43
CA GLU A 241 10.60 -29.29 2.16
C GLU A 241 10.34 -28.47 3.44
N HIS A 242 10.19 -29.10 4.61
CA HIS A 242 9.72 -28.43 5.83
C HIS A 242 10.67 -28.50 7.04
N LEU A 243 11.61 -29.43 7.09
CA LEU A 243 12.52 -29.66 8.22
C LEU A 243 14.00 -29.54 7.82
N THR A 244 14.38 -30.08 6.65
CA THR A 244 15.79 -30.13 6.24
C THR A 244 16.21 -28.91 5.42
N PHE A 245 15.55 -28.60 4.31
CA PHE A 245 15.89 -27.44 3.47
C PHE A 245 15.05 -26.23 3.91
N THR A 246 15.55 -25.54 4.93
CA THR A 246 14.79 -24.49 5.62
C THR A 246 15.17 -23.08 5.20
N HIS A 247 16.29 -22.85 4.52
CA HIS A 247 16.79 -21.50 4.21
C HIS A 247 17.60 -21.47 2.89
N GLY A 248 17.68 -20.29 2.27
CA GLY A 248 18.67 -19.96 1.25
C GLY A 248 20.04 -19.68 1.88
N TYR A 249 21.10 -19.54 1.08
CA TYR A 249 22.45 -19.45 1.64
C TYR A 249 23.39 -18.52 0.85
N GLY A 250 23.68 -17.38 1.45
CA GLY A 250 24.67 -16.42 0.97
C GLY A 250 24.11 -15.41 -0.03
N VAL A 251 25.04 -14.65 -0.59
CA VAL A 251 24.77 -13.52 -1.47
C VAL A 251 25.93 -13.40 -2.45
N SER A 252 25.65 -13.01 -3.69
CA SER A 252 26.68 -12.63 -4.65
C SER A 252 26.75 -11.12 -4.76
N LEU A 253 27.97 -10.58 -4.81
CA LEU A 253 28.24 -9.14 -4.90
C LEU A 253 29.24 -8.88 -6.02
N SER A 254 28.90 -7.97 -6.93
CA SER A 254 29.75 -7.54 -8.05
C SER A 254 29.88 -6.01 -8.04
N PRO A 255 31.06 -5.41 -8.29
CA PRO A 255 31.12 -4.00 -8.65
C PRO A 255 30.37 -3.76 -9.97
N VAL A 256 29.80 -2.57 -10.13
CA VAL A 256 29.07 -2.21 -11.36
C VAL A 256 29.97 -1.98 -12.57
N ASN A 257 31.26 -1.71 -12.35
CA ASN A 257 32.15 -1.12 -13.34
C ASN A 257 33.37 -1.99 -13.70
N GLN A 258 33.38 -3.27 -13.31
CA GLN A 258 34.50 -4.17 -13.61
C GLN A 258 34.01 -5.41 -14.33
N VAL A 259 34.86 -5.89 -15.24
CA VAL A 259 34.62 -7.05 -16.09
C VAL A 259 35.91 -7.86 -16.11
N THR A 260 35.82 -9.19 -16.07
CA THR A 260 36.98 -10.05 -16.26
C THR A 260 37.43 -10.01 -17.73
N PRO A 261 38.66 -10.46 -18.05
CA PRO A 261 39.13 -10.56 -19.43
C PRO A 261 38.22 -11.41 -20.34
N GLU A 262 37.48 -12.36 -19.76
CA GLU A 262 36.54 -13.25 -20.43
C GLU A 262 35.16 -12.60 -20.64
N GLY A 263 34.95 -11.37 -20.17
CA GLY A 263 33.67 -10.67 -20.25
C GLY A 263 32.66 -11.08 -19.18
N LEU A 264 33.11 -11.69 -18.08
CA LEU A 264 32.27 -12.08 -16.94
C LEU A 264 32.29 -11.02 -15.83
N PRO A 265 31.30 -11.00 -14.92
CA PRO A 265 31.33 -10.11 -13.76
C PRO A 265 32.47 -10.50 -12.81
N VAL A 266 33.17 -9.48 -12.31
CA VAL A 266 34.05 -9.64 -11.14
C VAL A 266 33.16 -9.86 -9.92
N LEU A 267 33.46 -10.83 -9.07
CA LEU A 267 32.65 -11.11 -7.87
C LEU A 267 33.46 -10.83 -6.61
N PHE A 268 33.06 -9.79 -5.86
CA PHE A 268 33.61 -9.47 -4.55
C PHE A 268 33.15 -10.47 -3.48
N ILE A 269 31.91 -10.95 -3.56
CA ILE A 269 31.40 -12.03 -2.72
C ILE A 269 30.86 -13.14 -3.62
N LYS A 270 31.33 -14.37 -3.41
CA LYS A 270 30.99 -15.54 -4.23
C LYS A 270 31.05 -16.85 -3.46
N ASP A 271 30.60 -17.91 -4.12
CA ASP A 271 30.67 -19.30 -3.73
C ASP A 271 29.76 -19.69 -2.54
N ILE A 272 29.87 -20.95 -2.14
CA ILE A 272 29.20 -21.55 -0.99
C ILE A 272 30.26 -22.37 -0.21
N PRO A 273 30.60 -21.98 1.03
CA PRO A 273 30.11 -20.82 1.75
C PRO A 273 30.65 -19.49 1.19
N PRO A 274 29.93 -18.36 1.34
CA PRO A 274 30.29 -17.11 0.71
C PRO A 274 31.67 -16.64 1.18
N GLN A 275 32.59 -16.49 0.23
CA GLN A 275 33.92 -15.91 0.42
C GLN A 275 33.87 -14.46 -0.01
N SER A 276 34.50 -13.59 0.79
CA SER A 276 34.67 -12.18 0.43
C SER A 276 36.13 -11.90 0.07
N GLU A 277 36.34 -11.30 -1.09
CA GLU A 277 37.65 -10.82 -1.55
C GLU A 277 37.95 -9.38 -1.10
N VAL A 278 37.01 -8.75 -0.39
CA VAL A 278 37.06 -7.34 0.03
C VAL A 278 36.76 -7.19 1.52
N ASP A 279 36.89 -5.98 2.07
CA ASP A 279 36.62 -5.65 3.48
C ASP A 279 35.13 -5.64 3.89
N LEU A 280 34.27 -6.34 3.13
CA LEU A 280 32.85 -6.55 3.42
C LEU A 280 32.58 -8.04 3.70
N GLN A 281 32.30 -8.39 4.96
CA GLN A 281 32.13 -9.78 5.37
C GLN A 281 30.67 -10.16 5.57
N VAL A 282 30.29 -11.39 5.22
CA VAL A 282 28.98 -11.99 5.53
C VAL A 282 29.19 -13.06 6.60
N LYS A 283 28.83 -12.74 7.86
CA LYS A 283 29.02 -13.63 9.01
C LYS A 283 27.84 -14.60 9.19
N ARG A 284 26.65 -14.20 8.76
CA ARG A 284 25.39 -14.97 8.83
C ARG A 284 24.75 -15.01 7.45
N PRO A 285 25.12 -15.98 6.61
CA PRO A 285 24.63 -16.09 5.25
C PRO A 285 23.24 -16.73 5.13
N GLU A 286 22.66 -17.24 6.22
CA GLU A 286 21.42 -18.01 6.17
C GLU A 286 20.19 -17.13 5.90
N ILE A 287 19.47 -17.39 4.80
CA ILE A 287 18.30 -16.62 4.35
C ILE A 287 17.01 -17.39 4.64
N TYR A 288 16.45 -17.18 5.83
CA TYR A 288 15.17 -17.80 6.24
C TYR A 288 13.94 -17.07 5.69
N PHE A 289 14.09 -15.79 5.34
CA PHE A 289 13.04 -14.93 4.80
C PHE A 289 13.56 -14.32 3.51
N GLY A 290 12.75 -14.37 2.45
CA GLY A 290 13.14 -13.89 1.13
C GLY A 290 11.94 -13.84 0.18
N GLU A 291 12.20 -13.66 -1.10
CA GLU A 291 11.23 -13.50 -2.16
C GLU A 291 10.70 -14.84 -2.70
N LEU A 292 11.55 -15.85 -2.87
CA LEU A 292 11.15 -17.15 -3.44
C LEU A 292 10.48 -18.06 -2.40
N THR A 293 10.61 -17.69 -1.13
CA THR A 293 10.30 -18.55 0.00
C THR A 293 8.81 -18.53 0.37
N ASN A 294 8.02 -19.45 -0.20
CA ASN A 294 6.55 -19.43 -0.07
C ASN A 294 5.93 -20.48 0.89
N LYS A 295 6.71 -21.45 1.37
CA LYS A 295 6.21 -22.54 2.24
C LYS A 295 6.60 -22.31 3.70
N HIS A 296 5.79 -22.86 4.63
CA HIS A 296 6.14 -22.88 6.04
C HIS A 296 7.30 -23.86 6.28
N VAL A 297 8.15 -23.61 7.29
CA VAL A 297 9.14 -24.58 7.77
C VAL A 297 9.14 -24.63 9.27
N PHE A 298 9.58 -25.76 9.83
CA PHE A 298 9.89 -25.90 11.24
C PHE A 298 11.40 -25.85 11.41
N VAL A 299 11.82 -25.14 12.44
CA VAL A 299 13.24 -24.95 12.78
C VAL A 299 13.44 -25.33 14.23
N ASN A 300 14.67 -25.65 14.61
CA ASN A 300 15.00 -26.25 15.91
C ASN A 300 14.20 -27.54 16.14
N THR A 301 14.29 -28.45 15.19
CA THR A 301 13.75 -29.82 15.24
C THR A 301 14.87 -30.83 15.45
N ASP A 302 14.53 -32.09 15.73
CA ASP A 302 15.54 -33.16 15.85
C ASP A 302 16.20 -33.49 14.50
N THR A 303 15.50 -33.21 13.39
CA THR A 303 16.11 -33.20 12.05
C THR A 303 17.01 -31.98 11.90
N GLU A 304 18.30 -32.20 11.62
CA GLU A 304 19.26 -31.13 11.36
C GLU A 304 18.92 -30.38 10.05
N GLU A 305 19.02 -29.05 10.08
CA GLU A 305 18.76 -28.22 8.90
C GLU A 305 19.99 -28.20 8.00
N PHE A 306 19.79 -28.47 6.71
CA PHE A 306 20.85 -28.42 5.70
C PHE A 306 21.31 -26.98 5.51
N ASP A 307 22.62 -26.77 5.57
CA ASP A 307 23.27 -25.47 5.44
C ASP A 307 23.88 -25.34 4.03
N TYR A 308 24.89 -26.15 3.73
CA TYR A 308 25.52 -26.15 2.41
C TYR A 308 26.29 -27.44 2.07
N PRO A 309 26.53 -27.72 0.77
CA PRO A 309 27.35 -28.85 0.37
C PRO A 309 28.84 -28.52 0.49
N LYS A 310 29.63 -29.44 1.08
CA LYS A 310 31.10 -29.38 1.18
C LYS A 310 31.71 -30.62 0.53
N GLY A 311 31.98 -30.53 -0.77
CA GLY A 311 32.42 -31.67 -1.58
C GLY A 311 31.30 -32.71 -1.69
N GLU A 312 31.59 -33.94 -1.25
CA GLU A 312 30.60 -35.03 -1.17
C GLU A 312 29.81 -35.06 0.16
N LYS A 313 30.18 -34.22 1.14
CA LYS A 313 29.51 -34.13 2.45
C LYS A 313 28.58 -32.92 2.50
N ASN A 314 27.61 -32.97 3.40
CA ASN A 314 26.74 -31.84 3.71
C ASN A 314 27.11 -31.26 5.08
N VAL A 315 27.03 -29.95 5.19
CA VAL A 315 27.12 -29.23 6.47
C VAL A 315 25.70 -28.90 6.92
N TYR A 316 25.46 -29.03 8.21
CA TYR A 316 24.16 -28.78 8.84
C TYR A 316 24.32 -27.76 9.95
N ARG A 317 23.28 -26.95 10.16
CA ARG A 317 23.27 -25.91 11.19
C ARG A 317 21.84 -25.65 11.66
N ASN A 318 21.65 -25.55 12.97
CA ASN A 318 20.33 -25.25 13.53
C ASN A 318 20.05 -23.74 13.59
N TYR A 319 18.76 -23.39 13.55
CA TYR A 319 18.31 -22.01 13.62
C TYR A 319 18.61 -21.31 14.95
N GLU A 320 19.54 -20.35 14.90
CA GLU A 320 19.91 -19.54 16.08
C GLU A 320 19.03 -18.28 16.25
N GLY A 321 18.08 -18.04 15.35
CA GLY A 321 17.23 -16.85 15.38
C GLY A 321 16.05 -16.95 16.35
N LYS A 322 15.36 -15.82 16.54
CA LYS A 322 14.14 -15.74 17.38
C LYS A 322 12.85 -15.64 16.54
N GLY A 323 12.96 -15.66 15.22
CA GLY A 323 11.83 -15.57 14.30
C GLY A 323 10.89 -16.77 14.42
N GLY A 324 9.67 -16.60 13.91
CA GLY A 324 8.61 -17.59 14.08
C GLY A 324 8.05 -17.64 15.49
N PHE A 325 6.99 -18.43 15.64
CA PHE A 325 6.38 -18.69 16.94
C PHE A 325 6.67 -20.12 17.39
N PRO A 326 6.89 -20.34 18.69
CA PRO A 326 7.19 -21.66 19.22
C PRO A 326 5.94 -22.55 19.19
N VAL A 327 6.14 -23.83 18.88
CA VAL A 327 5.07 -24.83 18.87
C VAL A 327 4.56 -25.06 20.28
N SER A 328 5.43 -25.14 21.30
CA SER A 328 5.16 -25.11 22.76
C SER A 328 4.18 -26.12 23.37
N SER A 329 3.27 -26.74 22.61
CA SER A 329 2.25 -27.66 23.14
C SER A 329 1.62 -28.52 22.05
N PHE A 330 1.08 -29.68 22.46
CA PHE A 330 0.29 -30.56 21.59
C PHE A 330 -0.94 -29.87 20.99
N MET A 331 -1.65 -29.03 21.75
CA MET A 331 -2.82 -28.29 21.23
C MET A 331 -2.43 -27.36 20.07
N ARG A 332 -1.27 -26.68 20.17
CA ARG A 332 -0.74 -25.88 19.07
C ARG A 332 -0.34 -26.75 17.87
N LYS A 333 0.23 -27.95 18.08
CA LYS A 333 0.46 -28.91 16.97
C LYS A 333 -0.85 -29.26 16.24
N VAL A 334 -1.93 -29.52 16.98
CA VAL A 334 -3.26 -29.79 16.39
C VAL A 334 -3.75 -28.59 15.56
N LEU A 335 -3.63 -27.36 16.08
CA LEU A 335 -4.01 -26.16 15.35
C LEU A 335 -3.15 -25.94 14.09
N LEU A 336 -1.85 -26.20 14.16
CA LEU A 336 -0.94 -26.12 13.02
C LEU A 336 -1.25 -27.18 11.97
N ALA A 337 -1.53 -28.42 12.38
CA ALA A 337 -1.95 -29.50 11.51
C ALA A 337 -3.25 -29.16 10.76
N ALA A 338 -4.22 -28.56 11.46
CA ALA A 338 -5.45 -28.07 10.84
C ALA A 338 -5.18 -26.90 9.88
N ARG A 339 -4.34 -25.93 10.28
CA ARG A 339 -4.01 -24.75 9.46
C ARG A 339 -3.31 -25.10 8.15
N PHE A 340 -2.36 -26.03 8.22
CA PHE A 340 -1.59 -26.50 7.07
C PHE A 340 -2.23 -27.69 6.36
N LYS A 341 -3.39 -28.16 6.83
CA LYS A 341 -4.14 -29.29 6.29
C LYS A 341 -3.29 -30.56 6.15
N THR A 342 -2.45 -30.84 7.14
CA THR A 342 -1.56 -32.00 7.15
C THR A 342 -1.44 -32.60 8.54
N LEU A 343 -1.67 -33.91 8.64
CA LEU A 343 -1.48 -34.66 9.89
C LEU A 343 0.00 -34.90 10.22
N LYS A 344 0.92 -34.68 9.26
CA LYS A 344 2.36 -34.91 9.46
C LYS A 344 2.94 -34.06 10.59
N VAL A 345 2.43 -32.84 10.79
CA VAL A 345 2.83 -31.97 11.90
C VAL A 345 2.46 -32.56 13.26
N LEU A 346 1.34 -33.28 13.34
CA LEU A 346 0.84 -33.86 14.58
C LEU A 346 1.64 -35.11 14.97
N PHE A 347 1.98 -35.95 13.99
CA PHE A 347 2.63 -37.24 14.19
C PHE A 347 4.15 -37.23 13.95
N SER A 348 4.74 -36.10 13.59
CA SER A 348 6.20 -35.97 13.48
C SER A 348 6.82 -35.98 14.87
N GLU A 349 7.73 -36.92 15.07
CA GLU A 349 8.54 -37.06 16.27
C GLU A 349 9.67 -36.01 16.31
N ASP A 350 10.03 -35.39 15.19
CA ASP A 350 11.09 -34.38 15.12
C ASP A 350 10.68 -33.00 15.66
N ILE A 351 9.38 -32.72 15.76
CA ILE A 351 8.86 -31.41 16.17
C ILE A 351 8.57 -31.45 17.67
N HIS A 352 9.23 -30.61 18.46
CA HIS A 352 9.04 -30.53 19.91
C HIS A 352 8.55 -29.15 20.37
N ASN A 353 8.52 -28.92 21.68
CA ASN A 353 7.97 -27.70 22.26
C ASN A 353 8.87 -26.48 22.01
N GLU A 354 10.18 -26.70 21.88
CA GLU A 354 11.24 -25.76 21.55
C GLU A 354 11.30 -25.44 20.06
N SER A 355 10.76 -26.31 19.20
CA SER A 355 10.69 -26.08 17.77
C SER A 355 9.82 -24.86 17.47
N ARG A 356 10.22 -24.12 16.43
CA ARG A 356 9.52 -22.91 15.99
C ARG A 356 9.02 -23.11 14.57
N VAL A 357 7.88 -22.49 14.26
CA VAL A 357 7.36 -22.50 12.89
C VAL A 357 7.53 -21.12 12.25
N LEU A 358 8.18 -21.10 11.09
CA LEU A 358 8.30 -19.94 10.23
C LEU A 358 7.18 -20.02 9.19
N MET A 359 6.01 -19.47 9.52
CA MET A 359 4.80 -19.60 8.70
C MET A 359 4.77 -18.67 7.49
N TYR A 360 5.07 -17.39 7.68
CA TYR A 360 5.12 -16.38 6.61
C TYR A 360 6.56 -15.97 6.37
N ARG A 361 7.14 -16.58 5.34
CA ARG A 361 8.55 -16.41 4.98
C ARG A 361 8.75 -15.46 3.81
N ASN A 362 7.82 -15.46 2.85
CA ASN A 362 7.82 -14.52 1.76
C ASN A 362 7.68 -13.10 2.32
N ILE A 363 8.67 -12.24 2.02
CA ILE A 363 8.78 -10.90 2.60
C ILE A 363 7.58 -10.02 2.24
N VAL A 364 7.12 -10.08 0.99
CA VAL A 364 5.97 -9.30 0.52
C VAL A 364 4.69 -9.69 1.26
N GLN A 365 4.41 -10.99 1.35
CA GLN A 365 3.26 -11.50 2.10
C GLN A 365 3.33 -11.15 3.59
N ARG A 366 4.53 -11.15 4.15
CA ARG A 366 4.75 -10.86 5.57
C ARG A 366 4.50 -9.39 5.88
N VAL A 367 5.09 -8.47 5.12
CA VAL A 367 4.92 -7.02 5.34
C VAL A 367 3.47 -6.61 5.11
N ARG A 368 2.81 -7.11 4.06
CA ARG A 368 1.40 -6.83 3.76
C ARG A 368 0.44 -7.25 4.89
N LYS A 369 0.81 -8.25 5.69
CA LYS A 369 0.02 -8.68 6.86
C LYS A 369 0.22 -7.78 8.09
N ILE A 370 1.40 -7.18 8.23
CA ILE A 370 1.73 -6.32 9.36
C ILE A 370 1.15 -4.92 9.14
N VAL A 371 1.28 -4.40 7.92
CA VAL A 371 0.88 -3.04 7.55
C VAL A 371 -0.04 -3.03 6.31
N PRO A 372 -1.26 -3.58 6.39
CA PRO A 372 -2.18 -3.67 5.24
C PRO A 372 -2.69 -2.31 4.73
N PHE A 373 -2.50 -1.25 5.52
CA PHE A 373 -2.88 0.13 5.22
C PHE A 373 -1.77 0.92 4.51
N LEU A 374 -0.55 0.38 4.44
CA LEU A 374 0.53 0.97 3.65
C LEU A 374 0.56 0.35 2.27
N ARG A 375 0.89 1.18 1.28
CA ARG A 375 1.17 0.72 -0.07
C ARG A 375 2.63 0.28 -0.14
N LEU A 376 2.87 -0.96 -0.54
CA LEU A 376 4.22 -1.50 -0.65
C LEU A 376 4.81 -1.11 -2.01
N ASP A 377 6.12 -0.90 -2.06
CA ASP A 377 6.85 -0.88 -3.33
C ASP A 377 6.73 -2.26 -4.03
N ASN A 378 7.12 -2.32 -5.30
CA ASN A 378 7.14 -3.55 -6.06
C ASN A 378 8.41 -4.36 -5.83
N ASP A 379 9.50 -3.72 -5.40
CA ASP A 379 10.85 -4.31 -5.37
C ASP A 379 11.50 -4.18 -3.98
N PRO A 380 11.44 -5.24 -3.13
CA PRO A 380 12.21 -5.29 -1.90
C PRO A 380 13.67 -5.66 -2.19
N TYR A 381 14.62 -5.00 -1.51
CA TYR A 381 16.05 -5.22 -1.76
C TYR A 381 16.80 -5.66 -0.50
N LEU A 382 17.89 -6.41 -0.71
CA LEU A 382 18.75 -6.91 0.36
C LEU A 382 19.97 -6.02 0.57
N VAL A 383 20.32 -5.74 1.82
CA VAL A 383 21.55 -5.03 2.19
C VAL A 383 22.42 -5.86 3.14
N ILE A 384 23.74 -5.73 3.02
CA ILE A 384 24.73 -6.33 3.91
C ILE A 384 25.10 -5.29 4.97
N SER A 385 24.65 -5.50 6.21
CA SER A 385 24.92 -4.59 7.32
C SER A 385 25.43 -5.35 8.53
N GLU A 386 26.59 -4.96 9.06
CA GLU A 386 27.24 -5.58 10.23
C GLU A 386 27.46 -7.09 10.05
N GLY A 387 27.70 -7.51 8.80
CA GLY A 387 27.85 -8.91 8.40
C GLY A 387 26.59 -9.77 8.48
N ARG A 388 25.41 -9.12 8.48
CA ARG A 388 24.11 -9.76 8.36
C ARG A 388 23.40 -9.29 7.09
N LEU A 389 22.61 -10.18 6.51
CA LEU A 389 21.74 -9.87 5.38
C LEU A 389 20.41 -9.32 5.93
N ARG A 390 20.02 -8.10 5.53
CA ARG A 390 18.78 -7.45 5.97
C ARG A 390 17.96 -7.05 4.74
N TRP A 391 16.68 -7.38 4.75
CA TRP A 391 15.75 -6.90 3.74
C TRP A 391 15.25 -5.51 4.11
N ILE A 392 15.28 -4.60 3.15
CA ILE A 392 14.61 -3.31 3.20
C ILE A 392 13.44 -3.38 2.24
N PHE A 393 12.30 -2.85 2.66
CA PHE A 393 11.12 -2.80 1.83
C PHE A 393 10.43 -1.46 2.01
N ASP A 394 10.47 -0.64 0.97
CA ASP A 394 9.91 0.69 0.98
C ASP A 394 8.38 0.64 0.92
N THR A 395 7.76 1.54 1.67
CA THR A 395 6.31 1.61 1.81
C THR A 395 5.85 3.05 1.85
N TYR A 396 4.70 3.30 1.24
CA TYR A 396 4.13 4.62 1.05
C TYR A 396 2.77 4.72 1.74
N THR A 397 2.47 5.90 2.26
CA THR A 397 1.13 6.27 2.73
C THR A 397 0.38 6.94 1.60
N THR A 398 -0.75 6.39 1.19
CA THR A 398 -1.59 6.94 0.11
C THR A 398 -2.97 7.34 0.61
N SER A 399 -3.58 8.34 -0.02
CA SER A 399 -4.97 8.74 0.26
C SER A 399 -5.71 9.13 -1.01
N ASP A 400 -7.03 9.01 -0.98
CA ASP A 400 -7.98 9.53 -1.97
C ASP A 400 -8.69 10.81 -1.46
N ARG A 401 -8.29 11.34 -0.30
CA ARG A 401 -8.99 12.43 0.41
C ARG A 401 -8.20 13.72 0.55
N TYR A 402 -7.28 14.01 -0.37
CA TYR A 402 -6.56 15.28 -0.38
C TYR A 402 -7.31 16.34 -1.22
N PRO A 403 -7.75 17.46 -0.61
CA PRO A 403 -8.49 18.51 -1.31
C PRO A 403 -7.74 19.08 -2.52
N TYR A 404 -8.47 19.30 -3.61
CA TYR A 404 -7.98 19.88 -4.86
C TYR A 404 -6.81 19.14 -5.54
N SER A 405 -6.50 17.90 -5.13
CA SER A 405 -5.40 17.14 -5.74
C SER A 405 -5.92 16.17 -6.78
N GLU A 406 -5.24 16.11 -7.92
CA GLU A 406 -5.57 15.20 -9.02
C GLU A 406 -5.36 13.73 -8.62
N VAL A 407 -6.32 12.87 -8.97
CA VAL A 407 -6.28 11.44 -8.65
C VAL A 407 -5.46 10.71 -9.71
N ILE A 408 -4.31 10.18 -9.31
CA ILE A 408 -3.49 9.32 -10.16
C ILE A 408 -3.94 7.86 -9.99
N PRO A 409 -4.17 7.13 -11.10
CA PRO A 409 -4.50 5.71 -11.05
C PRO A 409 -3.53 4.95 -10.16
N GLN A 410 -4.08 4.07 -9.33
CA GLN A 410 -3.36 3.27 -8.34
C GLN A 410 -2.79 4.04 -7.14
N PHE A 411 -2.45 5.33 -7.24
CA PHE A 411 -1.82 6.09 -6.13
C PHE A 411 -2.79 6.94 -5.30
N GLY A 412 -3.99 7.23 -5.80
CA GLY A 412 -4.94 8.13 -5.13
C GLY A 412 -4.65 9.58 -5.49
N ASN A 413 -4.92 10.53 -4.60
CA ASN A 413 -4.61 11.95 -4.77
C ASN A 413 -3.56 12.47 -3.77
N TYR A 414 -2.85 11.57 -3.09
CA TYR A 414 -1.80 11.88 -2.13
C TYR A 414 -0.86 10.69 -1.95
N ILE A 415 0.44 10.96 -1.83
CA ILE A 415 1.46 9.96 -1.49
C ILE A 415 2.54 10.57 -0.59
N ARG A 416 3.03 9.79 0.39
CA ARG A 416 4.19 10.13 1.20
C ARG A 416 5.00 8.92 1.63
#